data_AF-A0AAV0HKB7-F1
#
_entry.id   AF-A0AAV0HKB7-F1
#
_cell.length_a   1.000
_cell.length_b   1.000
_cell.length_c   1.000
_cell.angle_alpha   90.00
_cell.angle_beta   90.00
_cell.angle_gamma   90.00
#
_symmetry.space_group_name_H-M   'P 1'
#
loop_
_entity.id
_entity.type
_entity.pdbx_description
1 polymer ?
#
loop_
_entity_poly.entity_id
_entity_poly.type
_entity_poly.pdbx_seq_one_letter_code
_entity_poly.pdbx_strand_id
1 'polypeptide(L)' 'MSALVFASVALFDKNVVSCFFPEPTEEVKELLSTLPLGIGLVSSLLFLAFPTKRHGIGTPVSPQ' A
#
# COMPACT_ATOMS: atom_id res chain seq x y z
N MET A 1 -6.28 0.75 3.02
CA MET A 1 -5.33 0.25 2.01
C MET A 1 -4.59 1.38 1.32
N SER A 2 -5.30 2.36 0.73
CA SER A 2 -4.68 3.52 0.06
C SER A 2 -3.68 4.28 0.94
N ALA A 3 -4.00 4.57 2.20
CA ALA A 3 -3.10 5.25 3.11
C ALA A 3 -1.77 4.48 3.36
N LEU A 4 -1.84 3.15 3.47
CA LEU A 4 -0.64 2.31 3.67
C LEU A 4 0.23 2.32 2.42
N VAL A 5 -0.38 2.15 1.25
CA VAL A 5 0.34 2.21 -0.04
C VAL A 5 0.98 3.59 -0.23
N PHE A 6 0.23 4.66 0.03
CA PHE A 6 0.73 6.02 -0.03
C PHE A 6 1.92 6.23 0.91
N ALA A 7 1.82 5.78 2.17
CA ALA A 7 2.91 5.86 3.13
C ALA A 7 4.15 5.08 2.66
N SER A 8 4.00 3.86 2.14
CA SER A 8 5.17 3.11 1.61
C SER A 8 5.85 3.80 0.44
N VAL A 9 5.08 4.40 -0.47
CA VAL A 9 5.64 5.10 -1.64
C VAL A 9 6.31 6.41 -1.20
N ALA A 10 5.69 7.15 -0.28
CA ALA A 10 6.27 8.36 0.28
C ALA A 10 7.58 8.05 1.02
N LEU A 11 7.63 6.98 1.81
CA LEU A 11 8.84 6.53 2.51
C LEU A 11 9.89 5.87 1.61
N PHE A 12 9.59 5.62 0.34
CA PHE A 12 10.60 5.20 -0.63
C PHE A 12 11.28 6.41 -1.30
N ASP A 13 10.68 7.60 -1.21
CA ASP A 13 11.23 8.82 -1.79
C ASP A 13 12.41 9.36 -0.97
N LYS A 14 13.54 9.61 -1.62
CA LYS A 14 14.77 10.05 -0.95
C LYS A 14 14.61 11.37 -0.21
N ASN A 15 13.79 12.29 -0.73
CA ASN A 15 13.59 13.60 -0.13
C ASN A 15 12.76 13.48 1.15
N VAL A 16 11.68 12.69 1.11
CA VAL A 16 10.87 12.38 2.29
C VAL A 16 11.70 11.63 3.34
N VAL A 17 12.46 10.61 2.93
CA VAL A 17 13.32 9.86 3.85
C VAL A 17 14.37 10.76 4.48
N SER A 18 15.01 11.65 3.73
CA SER A 18 15.98 12.60 4.28
C SER A 18 15.38 13.53 5.34
N CYS A 19 14.10 13.92 5.19
CA CYS A 19 13.41 14.75 6.18
C CYS A 19 13.04 13.99 7.47
N PHE A 20 12.65 12.71 7.37
CA PHE A 20 12.20 11.91 8.52
C PHE A 20 13.32 11.09 9.18
N PHE A 21 14.33 10.71 8.40
CA PHE A 21 15.49 9.91 8.77
C PHE A 21 16.75 10.59 8.22
N PRO A 22 17.24 11.66 8.86
CA PRO A 22 18.39 12.44 8.36
C PRO A 22 19.70 11.64 8.32
N GLU A 23 19.83 10.62 9.17
CA GLU A 23 20.98 9.70 9.17
C GLU A 23 20.48 8.25 9.28
N PRO A 24 19.98 7.66 8.18
CA PRO A 24 19.44 6.31 8.18
C PRO A 24 20.59 5.30 8.22
N THR A 25 20.52 4.36 9.18
CA THR A 25 21.39 3.18 9.20
C THR A 25 21.15 2.30 7.97
N GLU A 26 22.14 1.49 7.58
CA GLU A 26 22.02 0.59 6.43
C GLU A 26 20.81 -0.36 6.52
N GLU A 27 20.48 -0.84 7.73
CA GLU A 27 19.29 -1.67 7.97
C GLU A 27 17.98 -0.95 7.61
N VAL A 28 17.83 0.30 8.03
CA VAL A 28 16.65 1.13 7.72
C VAL A 28 16.53 1.35 6.22
N LYS A 29 17.65 1.58 5.54
CA LYS A 29 17.68 1.78 4.09
C LYS A 29 17.24 0.52 3.33
N GLU A 30 17.68 -0.65 3.80
CA GLU A 30 17.26 -1.94 3.25
C GLU A 30 15.76 -2.18 3.48
N LEU A 31 15.27 -1.90 4.69
CA LEU A 31 13.84 -1.98 5.00
C LEU A 31 12.99 -1.04 4.14
N LEU A 32 13.40 0.22 3.98
CA LEU A 32 12.70 1.20 3.14
C LEU A 32 12.65 0.75 1.68
N SER A 33 13.69 0.06 1.19
CA SER A 33 13.74 -0.43 -0.19
C SER A 33 12.76 -1.58 -0.46
N THR A 34 12.49 -2.40 0.54
CA THR A 34 11.61 -3.59 0.45
C THR A 34 10.18 -3.31 0.91
N LEU A 35 9.95 -2.20 1.62
CA LEU A 35 8.65 -1.79 2.17
C LEU A 35 7.53 -1.73 1.12
N PRO A 36 7.69 -1.11 -0.07
CA PRO A 36 6.61 -1.06 -1.07
C PRO A 36 6.19 -2.44 -1.57
N LEU A 37 7.13 -3.37 -1.70
CA LEU A 37 6.85 -4.75 -2.11
C LEU A 37 6.01 -5.46 -1.05
N GLY A 38 6.40 -5.35 0.22
CA GLY A 38 5.66 -5.93 1.34
C GLY A 38 4.22 -5.42 1.43
N ILE A 39 4.02 -4.09 1.33
CA ILE A 39 2.67 -3.51 1.36
C ILE A 39 1.85 -3.91 0.11
N GLY A 40 2.47 -4.03 -1.06
CA GLY A 40 1.83 -4.55 -2.27
C GLY A 40 1.28 -5.96 -2.09
N LEU A 41 2.07 -6.86 -1.48
CA LEU A 41 1.64 -8.22 -1.18
C LEU A 41 0.49 -8.25 -0.15
N VAL A 42 0.64 -7.54 0.97
CA VAL A 42 -0.38 -7.49 2.02
C VAL A 42 -1.70 -6.90 1.50
N SER A 43 -1.63 -5.82 0.73
CA SER A 43 -2.83 -5.20 0.15
C SER A 43 -3.54 -6.15 -0.83
N SER A 44 -2.78 -6.88 -1.65
CA SER A 44 -3.34 -7.89 -2.57
C SER A 44 -4.05 -9.01 -1.82
N LEU A 45 -3.43 -9.54 -0.76
CA LEU A 45 -4.02 -10.58 0.09
C LEU A 45 -5.30 -10.09 0.78
N LEU A 46 -5.32 -8.84 1.24
CA LEU A 46 -6.50 -8.25 1.86
C LEU A 46 -7.65 -8.06 0.86
N PHE A 47 -7.37 -7.70 -0.39
CA PHE A 47 -8.39 -7.64 -1.44
C PHE A 47 -8.97 -9.02 -1.78
N LEU A 48 -8.15 -10.08 -1.74
CA LEU A 48 -8.60 -11.45 -1.93
C LEU A 48 -9.46 -11.94 -0.75
N ALA A 49 -9.03 -11.64 0.49
CA ALA A 49 -9.74 -12.04 1.70
C ALA A 49 -11.06 -11.28 1.91
N PHE A 50 -11.09 -10.01 1.50
CA PHE A 50 -12.26 -9.13 1.60
C PHE A 50 -12.69 -8.65 0.20
N PRO A 51 -13.31 -9.53 -0.60
CA PRO A 51 -13.72 -9.17 -1.94
C PRO A 51 -14.72 -8.01 -1.90
N THR A 52 -14.47 -6.99 -2.71
CA THR A 52 -15.41 -5.88 -2.85
C THR A 52 -16.64 -6.34 -3.63
N LYS A 53 -17.84 -6.09 -3.09
CA LYS A 53 -19.07 -6.40 -3.79
C LYS A 53 -19.34 -5.34 -4.85
N ARG A 54 -18.74 -5.51 -6.03
CA ARG A 54 -18.96 -4.62 -7.17
C ARG A 54 -20.17 -5.10 -7.97
N HIS A 55 -21.20 -4.27 -8.08
CA HIS A 55 -22.27 -4.48 -9.05
C HIS A 55 -21.72 -4.22 -10.46
N GLY A 56 -21.94 -5.16 -11.37
CA GLY A 56 -21.55 -5.05 -12.76
C GLY A 56 -22.45 -4.06 -13.51
N ILE A 57 -22.04 -3.68 -14.72
CA ILE A 57 -22.93 -2.93 -15.61
C ILE A 57 -24.09 -3.86 -15.99
N GLY A 58 -25.33 -3.46 -15.66
CA GLY A 58 -26.55 -4.23 -15.93
C GLY A 58 -27.11 -5.04 -14.75
N THR A 59 -26.43 -5.09 -13.59
CA THR A 59 -27.02 -5.74 -12.39
C THR A 59 -27.99 -4.80 -11.66
N PRO A 60 -29.21 -5.25 -11.30
CA PRO A 60 -30.19 -4.44 -10.60
C PRO A 60 -29.69 -4.08 -9.19
N VAL A 61 -29.94 -2.85 -8.76
CA VAL A 61 -29.44 -2.30 -7.48
C VAL A 61 -30.23 -2.79 -6.26
N SER A 62 -31.35 -3.49 -6.50
CA SER A 62 -32.26 -4.04 -5.47
C SER A 62 -32.88 -5.36 -5.96
N PRO A 63 -33.12 -6.35 -5.07
CA PRO A 63 -33.83 -7.58 -5.43
C PRO A 63 -35.29 -7.26 -5.77
N GLN A 64 -35.82 -7.94 -6.79
CA GLN A 64 -37.25 -7.99 -7.09
C GLN A 64 -37.87 -9.21 -6.41
#